data_AF-A0A421H200-F1
#
_entry.id   AF-A0A421H200-F1
#
_cell.length_a   1.000
_cell.length_b   1.000
_cell.length_c   1.000
_cell.angle_alpha   90.00
_cell.angle_beta   90.00
_cell.angle_gamma   90.00
#
_symmetry.space_group_name_H-M   'P 1'
#
loop_
_entity.id
_entity.type
_entity.pdbx_description
1 polymer ?
#
loop_
_entity_poly.entity_id
_entity_poly.type
_entity_poly.pdbx_seq_one_letter_code
_entity_poly.pdbx_strand_id
1 'polypeptide(L)'
;MALGQLLRVAVASLTLLVTIAPAPSDAMIVKLNGRVEECFHEYVRTKRTAFMKIGVLESTGAYDVRLKAFGPFPSYPEEEQVEKNFFDQLVVTPHDEQNQNIEHSGFNFESEHRGGWYRFCLDNTHDSNARKTVEWYTSFDLSNEEDLGEEDKLDLQIRQEHMEGVKTSLERLQTLLKLIRNEQDYHRARVHRHVQTLESSKSRVIWYTVFELVVLGSLYGAQSFLLHKWFSDRGFISGGKRQWA
;
A
#
# COMPACT_ATOMS: atom_id res chain seq x y z
N MET A 1 30.04 -18.20 18.38
CA MET A 1 29.99 -16.96 17.59
C MET A 1 29.36 -17.23 16.22
N ALA A 2 28.04 -17.47 16.15
CA ALA A 2 27.39 -17.83 14.89
C ALA A 2 25.88 -17.52 14.86
N LEU A 3 25.43 -16.49 15.59
CA LEU A 3 24.02 -16.03 15.53
C LEU A 3 23.87 -14.54 15.16
N GLY A 4 24.97 -13.79 15.04
CA GLY A 4 24.95 -12.35 14.80
C GLY A 4 25.01 -11.90 13.34
N GLN A 5 25.18 -12.83 12.38
CA GLN A 5 25.39 -12.48 10.96
C GLN A 5 24.14 -12.61 10.08
N LEU A 6 23.07 -13.26 10.55
CA LEU A 6 21.86 -13.43 9.75
C LEU A 6 20.89 -12.25 9.82
N LEU A 7 21.04 -11.33 10.79
CA LEU A 7 20.12 -10.19 10.96
C LEU A 7 20.49 -8.95 10.13
N ARG A 8 21.67 -8.91 9.50
CA ARG A 8 22.12 -7.74 8.71
C ARG A 8 21.78 -7.79 7.23
N VAL A 9 21.33 -8.94 6.73
CA VAL A 9 21.00 -9.12 5.30
C VAL A 9 19.54 -8.76 5.00
N ALA A 10 18.67 -8.67 6.01
CA ALA A 10 17.24 -8.42 5.83
C ALA A 10 16.85 -6.93 5.65
N VAL A 11 17.80 -5.98 5.72
CA VAL A 11 17.50 -4.54 5.66
C VAL A 11 17.82 -3.90 4.30
N ALA A 12 18.42 -4.64 3.37
CA ALA A 12 18.89 -4.07 2.09
C ALA A 12 17.92 -4.25 0.90
N SER A 13 16.77 -4.91 1.06
CA SER A 13 15.88 -5.28 -0.05
C SER A 13 14.48 -4.67 0.04
N LEU A 14 14.37 -3.43 0.53
CA LEU A 14 13.09 -2.73 0.54
C LEU A 14 13.32 -1.22 0.39
N THR A 15 13.56 -0.76 -0.82
CA THR A 15 13.19 0.58 -1.34
C THR A 15 13.79 0.77 -2.74
N LEU A 16 13.09 0.28 -3.76
CA LEU A 16 12.99 0.98 -5.05
C LEU A 16 11.79 0.44 -5.84
N LEU A 17 10.58 0.65 -5.31
CA LEU A 17 9.40 0.75 -6.15
C LEU A 17 9.22 2.23 -6.46
N VAL A 18 10.04 2.73 -7.38
CA VAL A 18 9.66 3.90 -8.17
C VAL A 18 8.46 3.42 -8.98
N THR A 19 7.26 3.73 -8.51
CA THR A 19 6.07 3.67 -9.33
C THR A 19 6.26 4.71 -10.42
N ILE A 20 6.83 4.30 -11.54
CA ILE A 20 6.61 4.97 -12.81
C ILE A 20 5.10 4.87 -12.99
N ALA A 21 4.37 5.92 -12.65
CA ALA A 21 2.98 6.03 -13.05
C ALA A 21 3.03 6.06 -14.58
N PRO A 22 2.53 5.04 -15.29
CA PRO A 22 2.34 5.18 -16.72
C PRO A 22 1.43 6.39 -16.89
N ALA A 23 1.85 7.35 -17.73
CA ALA A 23 0.92 8.35 -18.22
C ALA A 23 -0.29 7.59 -18.80
N PRO A 24 -1.53 8.07 -18.58
CA PRO A 24 -2.69 7.48 -19.25
C PRO A 24 -2.53 7.73 -20.75
N SER A 25 -1.96 6.76 -21.45
CA SER A 25 -1.98 6.65 -22.89
C SER A 25 -3.18 5.79 -23.24
N ASP A 26 -4.28 6.39 -23.68
CA ASP A 26 -5.46 5.64 -24.11
C ASP A 26 -5.38 5.42 -25.62
N ALA A 27 -5.13 4.17 -26.01
CA ALA A 27 -5.27 3.69 -27.38
C ALA A 27 -6.52 2.83 -27.45
N MET A 28 -7.40 3.13 -28.41
CA MET A 28 -8.66 2.44 -28.61
C MET A 28 -8.79 1.98 -30.05
N ILE A 29 -9.28 0.76 -30.23
CA ILE A 29 -9.55 0.18 -31.54
C ILE A 29 -11.07 0.11 -31.73
N VAL A 30 -11.57 0.79 -32.77
CA VAL A 30 -12.99 0.95 -33.06
C VAL A 30 -13.32 0.28 -34.39
N LYS A 31 -14.42 -0.48 -34.43
CA LYS A 31 -14.93 -1.08 -35.66
C LYS A 31 -16.07 -0.25 -36.21
N LEU A 32 -15.84 0.41 -37.32
CA LEU A 32 -16.81 1.22 -38.04
C LEU A 32 -17.46 0.40 -39.15
N ASN A 33 -18.79 0.30 -39.11
CA ASN A 33 -19.57 -0.23 -40.22
C ASN A 33 -19.79 0.85 -41.28
N GLY A 34 -20.29 0.46 -42.46
CA GLY A 34 -20.64 1.42 -43.51
C GLY A 34 -21.84 2.27 -43.09
N ARG A 35 -21.82 3.58 -43.42
CA ARG A 35 -22.86 4.56 -43.04
C ARG A 35 -23.04 4.78 -41.54
N VAL A 36 -21.97 4.59 -40.76
CA VAL A 36 -21.97 4.84 -39.32
C VAL A 36 -20.93 5.89 -38.98
N GLU A 37 -21.27 6.72 -38.00
CA GLU A 37 -20.36 7.65 -37.32
C GLU A 37 -20.37 7.28 -35.83
N GLU A 38 -19.19 7.10 -35.24
CA GLU A 38 -19.02 6.81 -33.82
C GLU A 38 -18.34 7.98 -33.14
N CYS A 39 -18.91 8.46 -32.03
CA CYS A 39 -18.43 9.65 -31.33
C CYS A 39 -17.97 9.35 -29.90
N PHE A 40 -16.86 9.97 -29.50
CA PHE A 40 -16.24 9.87 -28.20
C PHE A 40 -16.23 11.23 -27.52
N HIS A 41 -16.52 11.24 -26.23
CA HIS A 41 -16.63 12.44 -25.42
C HIS A 41 -15.55 12.44 -24.36
N GLU A 42 -14.75 13.49 -24.32
CA GLU A 42 -13.63 13.58 -23.39
C GLU A 42 -13.56 14.97 -22.77
N TYR A 43 -13.34 15.01 -21.46
CA TYR A 43 -13.16 16.27 -20.74
C TYR A 43 -11.69 16.66 -20.76
N VAL A 44 -11.40 17.82 -21.32
CA VAL A 44 -10.05 18.36 -21.43
C VAL A 44 -9.92 19.59 -20.55
N ARG A 45 -9.01 19.53 -19.57
CA ARG A 45 -8.68 20.66 -18.70
C ARG A 45 -8.00 21.78 -19.49
N THR A 46 -8.00 23.00 -18.94
CA THR A 46 -7.23 24.13 -19.51
C THR A 46 -5.73 23.84 -19.50
N LYS A 47 -4.96 24.56 -20.35
CA LYS A 47 -3.48 24.44 -20.43
C LYS A 47 -2.97 23.04 -20.79
N ARG A 48 -3.78 22.31 -21.58
CA ARG A 48 -3.40 21.00 -22.14
C ARG A 48 -3.18 21.09 -23.65
N THR A 49 -2.19 20.36 -24.14
CA THR A 49 -2.01 20.06 -25.55
C THR A 49 -2.51 18.65 -25.80
N ALA A 50 -3.51 18.53 -26.65
CA ALA A 50 -4.03 17.24 -27.09
C ALA A 50 -3.15 16.71 -28.21
N PHE A 51 -2.64 15.49 -28.04
CA PHE A 51 -1.93 14.73 -29.06
C PHE A 51 -2.81 13.58 -29.51
N MET A 52 -3.19 13.60 -30.77
CA MET A 52 -4.13 12.63 -31.33
C MET A 52 -3.45 11.91 -32.48
N LYS A 53 -3.58 10.59 -32.53
CA LYS A 53 -3.10 9.79 -33.65
C LYS A 53 -4.19 8.84 -34.11
N ILE A 54 -4.36 8.75 -35.42
CA ILE A 54 -5.40 7.92 -36.02
C ILE A 54 -4.81 7.11 -37.17
N GLY A 55 -5.17 5.82 -37.23
CA GLY A 55 -4.77 4.92 -38.29
C GLY A 55 -5.87 3.90 -38.60
N VAL A 56 -6.06 3.55 -39.89
CA VAL A 56 -6.97 2.46 -40.26
C VAL A 56 -6.15 1.17 -40.30
N LEU A 57 -6.45 0.25 -39.40
CA LEU A 57 -5.76 -1.04 -39.28
C LEU A 57 -6.18 -2.02 -40.37
N GLU A 58 -7.48 -2.09 -40.63
CA GLU A 58 -8.07 -3.05 -41.56
C GLU A 58 -9.26 -2.38 -42.25
N SER A 59 -9.39 -2.55 -43.57
CA SER A 59 -10.52 -2.03 -44.33
C SER A 59 -10.93 -3.01 -45.42
N THR A 60 -12.23 -3.18 -45.62
CA THR A 60 -12.76 -3.90 -46.80
C THR A 60 -12.90 -3.01 -48.04
N GLY A 61 -12.59 -1.72 -47.92
CA GLY A 61 -12.69 -0.70 -48.97
C GLY A 61 -11.43 0.17 -49.01
N ALA A 62 -11.60 1.48 -49.06
CA ALA A 62 -10.47 2.40 -48.95
C ALA A 62 -9.96 2.48 -47.49
N TYR A 63 -8.66 2.68 -47.32
CA TYR A 63 -8.04 2.91 -46.01
C TYR A 63 -8.14 4.39 -45.63
N ASP A 64 -9.37 4.86 -45.45
CA ASP A 64 -9.67 6.24 -45.10
C ASP A 64 -10.80 6.36 -44.07
N VAL A 65 -10.72 7.37 -43.22
CA VAL A 65 -11.72 7.67 -42.19
C VAL A 65 -11.80 9.17 -41.99
N ARG A 66 -13.00 9.72 -41.84
CA ARG A 66 -13.18 11.15 -41.58
C ARG A 66 -13.17 11.39 -40.08
N LEU A 67 -12.28 12.27 -39.63
CA LEU A 67 -12.22 12.70 -38.23
C LEU A 67 -12.88 14.07 -38.11
N LYS A 68 -13.89 14.17 -37.24
CA LYS A 68 -14.53 15.43 -36.87
C LYS A 68 -14.32 15.70 -35.39
N ALA A 69 -13.99 16.94 -35.04
CA ALA A 69 -13.88 17.36 -33.65
C ALA A 69 -14.76 18.58 -33.38
N PHE A 70 -15.44 18.54 -32.23
CA PHE A 70 -16.40 19.56 -31.79
C PHE A 70 -16.11 19.98 -30.36
N GLY A 71 -16.53 21.20 -30.02
CA GLY A 71 -16.38 21.78 -28.69
C GLY A 71 -15.54 23.06 -28.69
N PRO A 72 -15.11 23.53 -27.51
CA PRO A 72 -15.40 22.96 -26.19
C PRO A 72 -16.83 23.23 -25.72
N PHE A 73 -17.43 22.27 -25.04
CA PHE A 73 -18.74 22.38 -24.38
C PHE A 73 -18.58 22.51 -22.85
N PRO A 74 -19.40 23.34 -22.17
CA PRO A 74 -19.32 23.49 -20.71
C PRO A 74 -19.84 22.27 -19.94
N SER A 75 -20.73 21.49 -20.56
CA SER A 75 -21.31 20.25 -20.03
C SER A 75 -21.15 19.13 -21.04
N TYR A 76 -21.39 17.88 -20.61
CA TYR A 76 -21.42 16.75 -21.52
C TYR A 76 -22.41 17.03 -22.67
N PRO A 77 -21.98 16.97 -23.93
CA PRO A 77 -22.86 17.29 -25.04
C PRO A 77 -23.81 16.12 -25.31
N GLU A 78 -25.12 16.35 -25.14
CA GLU A 78 -26.14 15.47 -25.70
C GLU A 78 -26.23 15.70 -27.23
N GLU A 79 -26.52 14.64 -27.99
CA GLU A 79 -26.34 14.53 -29.47
C GLU A 79 -26.94 15.69 -30.30
N GLU A 80 -27.90 16.43 -29.77
CA GLU A 80 -28.77 17.32 -30.54
C GLU A 80 -28.22 18.75 -30.77
N GLN A 81 -27.15 19.18 -30.09
CA GLN A 81 -26.77 20.62 -30.04
C GLN A 81 -25.47 21.02 -30.75
N VAL A 82 -24.91 20.19 -31.62
CA VAL A 82 -23.54 20.40 -32.10
C VAL A 82 -23.49 20.92 -33.53
N GLU A 83 -23.60 22.25 -33.71
CA GLU A 83 -23.59 22.91 -35.02
C GLU A 83 -22.19 23.40 -35.46
N LYS A 84 -21.17 23.33 -34.59
CA LYS A 84 -19.82 23.83 -34.89
C LYS A 84 -18.74 22.77 -34.67
N ASN A 85 -18.26 22.18 -35.75
CA ASN A 85 -16.97 21.48 -35.79
C ASN A 85 -15.84 22.49 -35.92
N PHE A 86 -14.75 22.30 -35.17
CA PHE A 86 -13.52 23.06 -35.36
C PHE A 86 -12.50 22.31 -36.22
N PHE A 87 -12.70 21.00 -36.39
CA PHE A 87 -11.86 20.13 -37.21
C PHE A 87 -12.75 19.17 -37.99
N ASP A 88 -12.46 19.03 -39.29
CA ASP A 88 -13.09 18.07 -40.19
C ASP A 88 -12.09 17.75 -41.29
N GLN A 89 -11.49 16.56 -41.22
CA GLN A 89 -10.51 16.13 -42.20
C GLN A 89 -10.67 14.64 -42.50
N LEU A 90 -10.57 14.31 -43.80
CA LEU A 90 -10.44 12.93 -44.25
C LEU A 90 -8.99 12.49 -44.05
N VAL A 91 -8.79 11.50 -43.19
CA VAL A 91 -7.50 10.87 -42.97
C VAL A 91 -7.41 9.66 -43.86
N VAL A 92 -6.39 9.64 -44.71
CA VAL A 92 -6.04 8.48 -45.55
C VAL A 92 -4.78 7.86 -44.97
N THR A 93 -4.83 6.58 -44.64
CA THR A 93 -3.68 5.85 -44.11
C THR A 93 -3.04 5.05 -45.25
N PRO A 94 -1.78 5.33 -45.60
CA PRO A 94 -1.08 4.52 -46.59
C PRO A 94 -0.92 3.11 -46.03
N HIS A 95 -1.44 2.13 -46.77
CA HIS A 95 -1.32 0.72 -46.43
C HIS A 95 -0.33 0.07 -47.39
N ASP A 96 0.78 -0.44 -46.86
CA ASP A 96 1.76 -1.23 -47.61
C ASP A 96 1.56 -2.71 -47.27
N GLU A 97 1.28 -3.56 -48.27
CA GLU A 97 1.08 -5.00 -48.08
C GLU A 97 2.35 -5.71 -47.59
N GLN A 98 3.54 -5.15 -47.82
CA GLN A 98 4.81 -5.78 -47.40
C GLN A 98 5.25 -5.41 -45.98
N ASN A 99 4.79 -4.29 -45.44
CA ASN A 99 5.27 -3.76 -44.17
C ASN A 99 4.07 -3.53 -43.23
N GLN A 100 3.97 -4.32 -42.17
CA GLN A 100 2.88 -4.21 -41.19
C GLN A 100 2.94 -2.93 -40.32
N ASN A 101 3.81 -1.98 -40.66
CA ASN A 101 3.88 -0.68 -39.99
C ASN A 101 2.81 0.24 -40.57
N ILE A 102 1.77 0.48 -39.78
CA ILE A 102 0.67 1.38 -40.14
C ILE A 102 1.12 2.80 -39.81
N GLU A 103 1.08 3.68 -40.81
CA GLU A 103 1.38 5.09 -40.59
C GLU A 103 0.16 5.77 -39.96
N HIS A 104 0.37 6.42 -38.81
CA HIS A 104 -0.67 7.17 -38.14
C HIS A 104 -0.62 8.64 -38.54
N SER A 105 -1.77 9.22 -38.86
CA SER A 105 -1.90 10.66 -39.01
C SER A 105 -2.06 11.31 -37.64
N GLY A 106 -1.20 12.28 -37.34
CA GLY A 106 -1.21 13.03 -36.09
C GLY A 106 -1.97 14.34 -36.21
N PHE A 107 -2.84 14.64 -35.26
CA PHE A 107 -3.47 15.96 -35.09
C PHE A 107 -3.24 16.45 -33.67
N ASN A 108 -2.79 17.70 -33.53
CA ASN A 108 -2.54 18.32 -32.24
C ASN A 108 -3.34 19.62 -32.12
N PHE A 109 -3.95 19.85 -30.96
CA PHE A 109 -4.60 21.12 -30.65
C PHE A 109 -4.34 21.55 -29.21
N GLU A 110 -4.38 22.86 -28.97
CA GLU A 110 -4.14 23.45 -27.65
C GLU A 110 -5.45 23.93 -27.02
N SER A 111 -5.66 23.59 -25.76
CA SER A 111 -6.83 23.98 -24.95
C SER A 111 -6.57 25.21 -24.07
N GLU A 112 -5.52 25.98 -24.38
CA GLU A 112 -4.86 26.96 -23.50
C GLU A 112 -5.82 27.79 -22.63
N HIS A 113 -6.88 28.36 -23.24
CA HIS A 113 -7.86 29.22 -22.58
C HIS A 113 -9.29 28.65 -22.53
N ARG A 114 -9.53 27.46 -23.09
CA ARG A 114 -10.87 26.90 -23.22
C ARG A 114 -10.89 25.40 -22.90
N GLY A 115 -10.83 25.09 -21.61
CA GLY A 115 -11.12 23.75 -21.11
C GLY A 115 -12.61 23.44 -21.17
N GLY A 116 -12.95 22.16 -21.27
CA GLY A 116 -14.32 21.69 -21.37
C GLY A 116 -14.43 20.32 -22.01
N TRP A 117 -15.66 19.92 -22.32
CA TRP A 117 -15.95 18.68 -23.04
C TRP A 117 -15.69 18.84 -24.53
N TYR A 118 -14.95 17.89 -25.08
CA TYR A 118 -14.72 17.74 -26.50
C TYR A 118 -15.43 16.50 -27.01
N ARG A 119 -15.90 16.56 -28.25
CA ARG A 119 -16.53 15.43 -28.95
C ARG A 119 -15.73 15.12 -30.20
N PHE A 120 -15.21 13.90 -30.30
CA PHE A 120 -14.44 13.41 -31.44
C PHE A 120 -15.23 12.32 -32.14
N CYS A 121 -15.56 12.52 -33.42
CA CYS A 121 -16.35 11.58 -34.20
C CYS A 121 -15.53 10.99 -35.34
N LEU A 122 -15.58 9.66 -35.44
CA LEU A 122 -15.02 8.88 -36.53
C LEU A 122 -16.15 8.53 -37.49
N ASP A 123 -16.12 9.15 -38.67
CA ASP A 123 -17.17 9.08 -39.66
C ASP A 123 -16.75 8.20 -40.84
N ASN A 124 -17.56 7.17 -41.11
CA ASN A 124 -17.45 6.28 -42.27
C ASN A 124 -18.72 6.33 -43.14
N THR A 125 -19.42 7.47 -43.17
CA THR A 125 -20.61 7.66 -44.01
C THR A 125 -20.29 7.75 -45.50
N HIS A 126 -19.07 8.12 -45.87
CA HIS A 126 -18.65 8.18 -47.26
C HIS A 126 -18.56 6.79 -47.91
N ASP A 127 -18.27 5.75 -47.12
CA ASP A 127 -17.96 4.41 -47.61
C ASP A 127 -19.04 3.39 -47.17
N SER A 128 -20.20 3.47 -47.84
CA SER A 128 -21.42 2.80 -47.37
C SER A 128 -21.39 1.27 -47.28
N ASN A 129 -20.47 0.60 -47.98
CA ASN A 129 -20.34 -0.86 -47.98
C ASN A 129 -19.07 -1.35 -47.29
N ALA A 130 -18.17 -0.45 -46.89
CA ALA A 130 -16.88 -0.81 -46.33
C ALA A 130 -16.94 -0.88 -44.80
N ARG A 131 -16.38 -1.93 -44.22
CA ARG A 131 -16.13 -2.03 -42.77
C ARG A 131 -14.67 -1.69 -42.51
N LYS A 132 -14.42 -0.86 -41.51
CA LYS A 132 -13.09 -0.33 -41.19
C LYS A 132 -12.80 -0.54 -39.71
N THR A 133 -11.61 -1.02 -39.39
CA THR A 133 -11.09 -1.07 -38.03
C THR A 133 -10.10 0.06 -37.88
N VAL A 134 -10.39 1.02 -37.01
CA VAL A 134 -9.61 2.24 -36.81
C VAL A 134 -8.97 2.19 -35.44
N GLU A 135 -7.66 2.40 -35.38
CA GLU A 135 -6.93 2.68 -34.16
C GLU A 135 -6.89 4.18 -33.92
N TRP A 136 -7.31 4.56 -32.72
CA TRP A 136 -7.43 5.91 -32.26
C TRP A 136 -6.63 6.06 -30.96
N TYR A 137 -5.76 7.04 -30.91
CA TYR A 137 -4.93 7.36 -29.76
C TYR A 137 -5.16 8.81 -29.37
N THR A 138 -5.41 9.05 -28.08
CA THR A 138 -5.47 10.39 -27.50
C THR A 138 -4.59 10.48 -26.25
N SER A 139 -3.82 11.55 -26.15
CA SER A 139 -3.15 11.94 -24.92
C SER A 139 -3.25 13.45 -24.70
N PHE A 140 -3.39 13.86 -23.44
CA PHE A 140 -3.52 15.27 -23.05
C PHE A 140 -2.41 15.62 -22.09
N ASP A 141 -1.34 16.20 -22.62
CA ASP A 141 -0.19 16.61 -21.83
C ASP A 141 -0.28 18.09 -21.48
N LEU A 142 0.42 18.50 -20.44
CA LEU A 142 0.54 19.92 -20.11
C LEU A 142 1.25 20.65 -21.25
N SER A 143 0.70 21.77 -21.71
CA SER A 143 1.35 22.59 -22.73
C SER A 143 2.65 23.20 -22.20
N ASN A 144 2.68 23.50 -20.90
CA ASN A 144 3.86 23.92 -20.17
C ASN A 144 3.83 23.30 -18.77
N GLU A 145 4.92 22.65 -18.36
CA GLU A 145 5.02 21.95 -17.07
C GLU A 145 4.92 22.91 -15.87
N GLU A 146 5.25 24.20 -16.07
CA GLU A 146 5.20 25.23 -15.02
C GLU A 146 3.83 25.93 -14.94
N ASP A 147 3.05 25.99 -16.03
CA ASP A 147 1.77 26.71 -16.09
C ASP A 147 0.58 25.76 -15.93
N LEU A 148 0.30 25.41 -14.67
CA LEU A 148 -0.86 24.59 -14.31
C LEU A 148 -2.18 25.37 -14.45
N GLY A 149 -3.20 24.68 -14.98
CA GLY A 149 -4.57 25.18 -14.98
C GLY A 149 -5.11 25.42 -13.57
N GLU A 150 -6.17 26.23 -13.44
CA GLU A 150 -6.78 26.54 -12.14
C GLU A 150 -7.32 25.29 -11.44
N GLU A 151 -7.93 24.37 -12.19
CA GLU A 151 -8.41 23.09 -11.68
C GLU A 151 -7.26 22.22 -11.13
N ASP A 152 -6.12 22.18 -11.83
CA ASP A 152 -4.95 21.43 -11.38
C ASP A 152 -4.34 22.03 -10.11
N LYS A 153 -4.30 23.37 -10.02
CA LYS A 153 -3.86 24.09 -8.82
C LYS A 153 -4.76 23.78 -7.63
N LEU A 154 -6.07 23.77 -7.84
CA LEU A 154 -7.04 23.42 -6.80
C LEU A 154 -6.90 21.97 -6.34
N ASP A 155 -6.76 21.02 -7.27
CA ASP A 155 -6.54 19.60 -6.96
C ASP A 155 -5.25 19.39 -6.14
N LEU A 156 -4.17 20.12 -6.49
CA LEU A 156 -2.93 20.09 -5.73
C LEU A 156 -3.10 20.64 -4.31
N GLN A 157 -3.83 21.74 -4.15
CA GLN A 157 -4.14 22.32 -2.83
C GLN A 157 -4.96 21.34 -1.98
N ILE A 158 -6.04 20.77 -2.53
CA ILE A 158 -6.87 19.78 -1.83
C ILE A 158 -6.02 18.56 -1.42
N ARG A 159 -5.16 18.08 -2.32
CA ARG A 159 -4.24 16.98 -2.01
C ARG A 159 -3.29 17.37 -0.87
N GLN A 160 -2.73 18.57 -0.90
CA GLN A 160 -1.80 19.05 0.11
C GLN A 160 -2.47 19.18 1.49
N GLU A 161 -3.67 19.76 1.54
CA GLU A 161 -4.48 19.85 2.77
C GLU A 161 -4.82 18.46 3.33
N HIS A 162 -5.19 17.52 2.47
CA HIS A 162 -5.46 16.14 2.89
C HIS A 162 -4.20 15.46 3.47
N MET A 163 -3.05 15.64 2.82
CA MET A 163 -1.77 15.10 3.29
C MET A 163 -1.34 15.71 4.63
N GLU A 164 -1.59 17.00 4.82
CA GLU A 164 -1.34 17.69 6.10
C GLU A 164 -2.23 17.13 7.21
N GLY A 165 -3.52 16.90 6.93
CA GLY A 165 -4.45 16.22 7.84
C GLY A 165 -3.94 14.84 8.27
N VAL A 166 -3.44 14.03 7.32
CA VAL A 166 -2.86 12.72 7.64
C VAL A 166 -1.59 12.85 8.48
N LYS A 167 -0.68 13.77 8.13
CA LYS A 167 0.58 13.98 8.86
C LYS A 167 0.32 14.34 10.33
N THR A 168 -0.59 15.27 10.59
CA THR A 168 -0.92 15.69 11.97
C THR A 168 -1.51 14.54 12.80
N SER A 169 -2.34 13.67 12.19
CA SER A 169 -2.89 12.50 12.86
C SER A 169 -1.79 11.48 13.24
N LEU A 170 -0.81 11.28 12.37
CA LEU A 170 0.31 10.37 12.59
C LEU A 170 1.22 10.87 13.72
N GLU A 171 1.51 12.18 13.77
CA GLU A 171 2.29 12.79 14.86
C GLU A 171 1.60 12.64 16.23
N ARG A 172 0.26 12.77 16.28
CA ARG A 172 -0.53 12.52 17.51
C ARG A 172 -0.42 11.07 17.96
N LEU A 173 -0.59 10.11 17.05
CA LEU A 173 -0.45 8.68 17.34
C LEU A 173 0.96 8.32 17.83
N GLN A 174 1.99 8.88 17.21
CA GLN A 174 3.37 8.67 17.63
C GLN A 174 3.61 9.18 19.05
N THR A 175 3.01 10.31 19.42
CA THR A 175 3.10 10.88 20.77
C THR A 175 2.41 9.99 21.81
N LEU A 176 1.20 9.51 21.51
CA LEU A 176 0.47 8.55 22.36
C LEU A 176 1.23 7.24 22.55
N LEU A 177 1.81 6.69 21.47
CA LEU A 177 2.61 5.46 21.55
C LEU A 177 3.89 5.65 22.37
N LYS A 178 4.54 6.82 22.28
CA LYS A 178 5.68 7.16 23.15
C LYS A 178 5.27 7.20 24.63
N LEU A 179 4.12 7.79 24.94
CA LEU A 179 3.59 7.81 26.30
C LEU A 179 3.37 6.38 26.84
N ILE A 180 2.69 5.54 26.06
CA ILE A 180 2.42 4.14 26.44
C ILE A 180 3.74 3.38 26.65
N ARG A 181 4.72 3.58 25.77
CA ARG A 181 6.04 2.94 25.89
C ARG A 181 6.75 3.34 27.18
N ASN A 182 6.74 4.62 27.51
CA ASN A 182 7.34 5.12 28.74
C ASN A 182 6.68 4.50 29.98
N GLU A 183 5.35 4.36 29.97
CA GLU A 183 4.60 3.73 31.07
C GLU A 183 4.93 2.24 31.20
N GLN A 184 5.01 1.52 30.07
CA GLN A 184 5.43 0.12 30.05
C GLN A 184 6.84 -0.05 30.62
N ASP A 185 7.78 0.82 30.25
CA ASP A 185 9.16 0.76 30.74
C ASP A 185 9.22 1.08 32.24
N TYR A 186 8.42 2.03 32.72
CA TYR A 186 8.26 2.30 34.14
C TYR A 186 7.74 1.08 34.92
N HIS A 187 6.69 0.42 34.42
CA HIS A 187 6.16 -0.80 35.03
C HIS A 187 7.17 -1.96 35.01
N ARG A 188 7.90 -2.16 33.92
CA ARG A 188 8.97 -3.18 33.84
C ARG A 188 10.04 -2.93 34.89
N ALA A 189 10.52 -1.70 35.03
CA ALA A 189 11.52 -1.34 36.04
C ALA A 189 11.00 -1.53 37.47
N ARG A 190 9.71 -1.26 37.71
CA ARG A 190 9.07 -1.53 39.01
C ARG A 190 8.98 -3.04 39.29
N VAL A 191 8.53 -3.84 38.33
CA VAL A 191 8.42 -5.31 38.46
C VAL A 191 9.79 -5.93 38.72
N HIS A 192 10.83 -5.51 38.00
CA HIS A 192 12.19 -6.02 38.19
C HIS A 192 12.67 -5.84 39.65
N ARG A 193 12.41 -4.67 40.25
CA ARG A 193 12.73 -4.41 41.66
C ARG A 193 11.94 -5.30 42.63
N HIS A 194 10.65 -5.50 42.38
CA HIS A 194 9.82 -6.39 43.20
C HIS A 194 10.27 -7.85 43.10
N VAL A 195 10.60 -8.33 41.91
CA VAL A 195 11.11 -9.70 41.70
C VAL A 195 12.40 -9.93 42.48
N GLN A 196 13.35 -8.99 42.44
CA GLN A 196 14.61 -9.09 43.22
C GLN A 196 14.37 -9.14 44.74
N THR A 197 13.39 -8.38 45.24
CA THR A 197 13.04 -8.38 46.66
C THR A 197 12.37 -9.70 47.07
N LEU A 198 11.53 -10.26 46.19
CA LEU A 198 10.89 -11.56 46.42
C LEU A 198 11.88 -12.71 46.38
N GLU A 199 12.84 -12.69 45.45
CA GLU A 199 13.86 -13.74 45.32
C GLU A 199 14.78 -13.80 46.56
N SER A 200 15.21 -12.63 47.05
CA SER A 200 16.02 -12.54 48.28
C SER A 200 15.23 -12.92 49.54
N SER A 201 13.93 -12.61 49.61
CA SER A 201 13.07 -13.04 50.73
C SER A 201 12.84 -14.55 50.70
N LYS A 202 12.57 -15.11 49.52
CA LYS A 202 12.39 -16.56 49.31
C LYS A 202 13.63 -17.34 49.74
N SER A 203 14.83 -16.91 49.37
CA SER A 203 16.06 -17.64 49.71
C SER A 203 16.30 -17.69 51.23
N ARG A 204 16.04 -16.59 51.95
CA ARG A 204 16.15 -16.53 53.41
C ARG A 204 15.17 -17.49 54.08
N VAL A 205 13.90 -17.50 53.64
CA VAL A 205 12.89 -18.43 54.16
C VAL A 205 13.31 -19.88 53.91
N ILE A 206 13.79 -20.21 52.71
CA ILE A 206 14.27 -21.56 52.39
C ILE A 206 15.39 -21.98 53.34
N TRP A 207 16.41 -21.13 53.57
CA TRP A 207 17.50 -21.45 54.50
C TRP A 207 17.02 -21.69 55.93
N TYR A 208 16.10 -20.88 56.44
CA TYR A 208 15.53 -21.10 57.78
C TYR A 208 14.73 -22.40 57.86
N THR A 209 13.93 -22.74 56.84
CA THR A 209 13.19 -24.01 56.82
C THR A 209 14.10 -25.24 56.73
N VAL A 210 15.21 -25.16 55.97
CA VAL A 210 16.22 -26.23 55.90
C VAL A 210 16.89 -26.42 57.26
N PHE A 211 17.26 -25.33 57.93
CA PHE A 211 17.83 -25.39 59.28
C PHE A 211 16.88 -26.04 60.28
N GLU A 212 15.59 -25.67 60.25
CA GLU A 212 14.56 -26.27 61.09
C GLU A 212 14.42 -27.79 60.87
N LEU A 213 14.40 -28.24 59.60
CA LEU A 213 14.34 -29.67 59.27
C LEU A 213 15.56 -30.44 59.79
N VAL A 214 16.76 -29.85 59.72
CA VAL A 214 17.99 -30.46 60.26
C VAL A 214 17.92 -30.60 61.78
N VAL A 215 17.45 -29.56 62.49
CA VAL A 215 17.30 -29.60 63.95
C VAL A 215 16.27 -30.66 64.37
N LEU A 216 15.12 -30.72 63.70
CA LEU A 216 14.10 -31.74 63.96
C LEU A 216 14.63 -33.15 63.68
N GLY A 217 15.32 -33.35 62.54
CA GLY A 217 15.94 -34.63 62.20
C GLY A 217 16.98 -35.09 63.21
N SER A 218 17.81 -34.16 63.72
CA SER A 218 18.78 -34.44 64.78
C SER A 218 18.11 -34.86 66.08
N LEU A 219 17.03 -34.19 66.48
CA LEU A 219 16.26 -34.55 67.68
C LEU A 219 15.64 -35.95 67.56
N TYR A 220 14.99 -36.27 66.44
CA TYR A 220 14.44 -37.61 66.20
C TYR A 220 15.52 -38.69 66.14
N GLY A 221 16.66 -38.39 65.51
CA GLY A 221 17.82 -39.28 65.48
C GLY A 221 18.39 -39.56 66.87
N ALA A 222 18.58 -38.51 67.68
CA ALA A 222 19.03 -38.63 69.07
C ALA A 222 18.05 -39.42 69.92
N GLN A 223 16.75 -39.16 69.79
CA GLN A 223 15.70 -39.92 70.48
C GLN A 223 15.74 -41.41 70.11
N SER A 224 15.81 -41.73 68.82
CA SER A 224 15.88 -43.12 68.34
C SER A 224 17.15 -43.83 68.82
N PHE A 225 18.30 -43.16 68.77
CA PHE A 225 19.57 -43.71 69.25
C PHE A 225 19.54 -43.98 70.76
N LEU A 226 19.01 -43.04 71.56
CA LEU A 226 18.87 -43.21 73.00
C LEU A 226 17.96 -44.41 73.33
N LEU A 227 16.82 -44.53 72.66
CA LEU A 227 15.91 -45.67 72.85
C LEU A 227 16.56 -46.99 72.42
N HIS A 228 17.21 -47.04 71.25
CA HIS A 228 17.91 -48.25 70.80
C HIS A 228 19.02 -48.65 71.76
N LYS A 229 19.83 -47.70 72.24
CA LYS A 229 20.87 -47.96 73.24
C LYS A 229 20.26 -48.44 74.55
N TRP A 230 19.14 -47.85 74.96
CA TRP A 230 18.43 -48.24 76.20
C TRP A 230 17.87 -49.66 76.14
N PHE A 231 17.35 -50.10 74.99
CA PHE A 231 16.80 -51.46 74.82
C PHE A 231 17.85 -52.52 74.44
N SER A 232 18.89 -52.15 73.68
CA SER A 232 19.97 -53.06 73.26
C SER A 232 20.94 -53.35 74.41
N ASP A 233 21.19 -52.37 75.28
CA ASP A 233 22.07 -52.51 76.43
C ASP A 233 21.20 -52.76 77.66
N ARG A 234 20.90 -54.02 77.98
CA ARG A 234 20.25 -54.41 79.25
C ARG A 234 21.19 -54.12 80.44
N GLY A 235 21.52 -52.86 80.72
CA GLY A 235 22.58 -52.57 81.67
C GLY A 235 22.74 -51.16 82.23
N PHE A 236 22.23 -50.08 81.63
CA PHE A 236 22.63 -48.74 82.12
C PHE A 236 21.75 -48.16 83.25
N ILE A 237 20.60 -48.75 83.57
CA ILE A 237 19.76 -48.38 84.73
C ILE A 237 19.53 -49.56 85.70
N SER A 238 20.18 -50.72 85.47
CA SER A 238 20.21 -51.82 86.46
C SER A 238 21.41 -51.71 87.42
N GLY A 239 21.73 -50.50 87.86
CA GLY A 239 22.68 -50.23 88.95
C GLY A 239 22.01 -49.82 90.27
N GLY A 240 20.66 -49.72 90.29
CA GLY A 240 19.90 -49.51 91.51
C GLY A 240 19.57 -50.84 92.16
N LYS A 241 20.26 -51.18 93.26
CA LYS A 241 19.89 -52.26 94.18
C LYS A 241 18.39 -52.14 94.51
N ARG A 242 17.56 -52.99 93.91
CA ARG A 242 16.20 -53.25 94.41
C ARG A 242 16.34 -54.31 95.50
N GLN A 243 16.60 -53.86 96.73
CA GLN A 243 16.26 -54.65 97.92
C GLN A 243 14.75 -54.53 98.13
N TRP A 244 14.04 -55.63 97.85
CA TRP A 244 12.73 -55.91 98.41
C TRP A 244 12.75 -57.37 98.87
N ALA A 245 12.34 -57.57 100.12
CA ALA A 245 12.39 -58.78 100.96
C ALA A 245 13.78 -59.13 101.52
#